data_AF-A0AAV8WJZ3-F1
#
_entry.id   AF-A0AAV8WJZ3-F1
#
_cell.length_a   1.000
_cell.length_b   1.000
_cell.length_c   1.000
_cell.angle_alpha   90.00
_cell.angle_beta   90.00
_cell.angle_gamma   90.00
#
_symmetry.space_group_name_H-M   'P 1'
#
loop_
_entity.id
_entity.type
_entity.pdbx_description
1 polymer ?
#
loop_
_entity_poly.entity_id
_entity_poly.type
_entity_poly.pdbx_seq_one_letter_code
_entity_poly.pdbx_strand_id
1 'polypeptide(L)'
;MNYKKILVNVKQELVLLRSSDDLNAVISTEATDVPKVEINKLSWNIPHISVGISQELALTKLIDRNVDIILGFRSWELVEFPELTETNRHNWPVKTTTKLETPRHIIVAFQTSRRNNVSKDMSKFDHCNIRNIKVFLNSERYP
;
A
#
# COMPACT_ATOMS: atom_id res chain seq x y z
N MET A 1 14.97 0.70 -6.71
CA MET A 1 14.97 1.14 -8.12
C MET A 1 13.56 0.99 -8.66
N ASN A 2 13.08 1.90 -9.49
CA ASN A 2 11.79 1.75 -10.16
C ASN A 2 12.07 1.22 -11.58
N TYR A 3 11.40 0.15 -12.00
CA TYR A 3 11.51 -0.37 -13.36
C TYR A 3 10.92 0.64 -14.36
N LYS A 4 11.65 0.93 -15.44
CA LYS A 4 11.30 1.95 -16.46
C LYS A 4 11.22 1.41 -17.89
N LYS A 5 11.24 0.09 -18.07
CA LYS A 5 11.18 -0.53 -19.40
C LYS A 5 9.75 -1.02 -19.70
N ILE A 6 9.52 -1.37 -20.95
CA ILE A 6 8.25 -1.91 -21.43
C ILE A 6 8.03 -3.32 -20.86
N LEU A 7 6.77 -3.61 -20.50
CA LEU A 7 6.31 -4.95 -20.15
C LEU A 7 5.52 -5.52 -21.32
N VAL A 8 5.84 -6.73 -21.74
CA VAL A 8 5.20 -7.40 -22.88
C VAL A 8 4.46 -8.63 -22.34
N ASN A 9 3.19 -8.80 -22.74
CA ASN A 9 2.36 -9.97 -22.38
C ASN A 9 2.21 -10.22 -20.87
N VAL A 10 2.25 -9.17 -20.05
CA VAL A 10 2.07 -9.28 -18.59
C VAL A 10 0.60 -9.11 -18.22
N LYS A 11 0.03 -10.05 -17.46
CA LYS A 11 -1.29 -9.90 -16.85
C LYS A 11 -1.26 -8.75 -15.85
N GLN A 12 -2.18 -7.80 -16.00
CA GLN A 12 -2.36 -6.68 -15.08
C GLN A 12 -3.68 -6.84 -14.34
N GLU A 13 -3.65 -6.65 -13.02
CA GLU A 13 -4.81 -6.85 -12.15
C GLU A 13 -4.90 -5.69 -11.15
N LEU A 14 -6.11 -5.14 -11.00
CA LEU A 14 -6.43 -4.09 -10.04
C LEU A 14 -7.50 -4.62 -9.10
N VAL A 15 -7.14 -4.79 -7.82
CA VAL A 15 -8.05 -5.21 -6.76
C VAL A 15 -8.34 -4.02 -5.85
N LEU A 16 -9.61 -3.72 -5.63
CA LEU A 16 -10.04 -2.68 -4.70
C LEU A 16 -10.85 -3.32 -3.56
N LEU A 17 -10.49 -2.95 -2.34
CA LEU A 17 -11.19 -3.36 -1.12
C LEU A 17 -11.82 -2.11 -0.51
N ARG A 18 -13.12 -2.18 -0.19
CA ARG A 18 -13.88 -1.08 0.41
C ARG A 18 -14.55 -1.59 1.69
N SER A 19 -14.57 -0.75 2.73
CA SER A 19 -15.37 -1.01 3.93
C SER A 19 -16.87 -1.02 3.60
N SER A 20 -17.69 -1.60 4.48
CA SER A 20 -19.15 -1.57 4.38
C SER A 20 -19.74 -0.17 4.64
N ASP A 21 -18.99 0.69 5.31
CA ASP A 21 -19.41 2.04 5.71
C ASP A 21 -18.43 3.12 5.19
N ASP A 22 -18.92 4.36 5.12
CA ASP A 22 -18.18 5.52 4.64
C ASP A 22 -17.81 6.51 5.76
N LEU A 23 -17.93 6.09 7.03
CA LEU A 23 -17.70 6.95 8.20
C LEU A 23 -16.27 7.49 8.26
N ASN A 24 -15.33 6.75 7.68
CA ASN A 24 -13.91 7.07 7.66
C ASN A 24 -13.47 7.79 6.37
N ALA A 25 -14.39 7.98 5.41
CA ALA A 25 -14.09 8.54 4.10
C ALA A 25 -14.31 10.06 4.04
N VAL A 26 -15.05 10.63 4.98
CA VAL A 26 -15.40 12.06 4.99
C VAL A 26 -15.29 12.67 6.37
N ILE A 27 -15.30 14.01 6.42
CA ILE A 27 -15.28 14.80 7.63
C ILE A 27 -16.51 15.70 7.60
N SER A 28 -17.32 15.68 8.66
CA SER A 28 -18.48 16.56 8.81
C SER A 28 -18.42 17.29 10.15
N THR A 29 -18.88 18.54 10.18
CA THR A 29 -19.05 19.31 11.41
C THR A 29 -20.28 18.87 12.20
N GLU A 30 -21.28 18.27 11.53
CA GLU A 30 -22.50 17.76 12.14
C GLU A 30 -22.53 16.22 12.05
N ALA A 31 -22.64 15.57 13.21
CA ALA A 31 -22.60 14.11 13.33
C ALA A 31 -23.95 13.41 13.06
N THR A 32 -24.95 14.16 12.59
CA THR A 32 -26.35 13.73 12.52
C THR A 32 -26.69 12.95 11.26
N ASP A 33 -26.01 13.24 10.14
CA ASP A 33 -26.20 12.49 8.89
C ASP A 33 -25.07 11.47 8.69
N VAL A 34 -25.46 10.23 8.41
CA VAL A 34 -24.51 9.17 8.03
C VAL A 34 -24.01 9.51 6.62
N PRO A 35 -22.71 9.83 6.47
CA PRO A 35 -22.18 10.16 5.16
C PRO A 35 -22.19 8.95 4.23
N LYS A 36 -22.40 9.21 2.95
CA LYS A 36 -22.37 8.20 1.89
C LYS A 36 -21.57 8.69 0.71
N VAL A 37 -20.60 7.88 0.28
CA VAL A 37 -19.74 8.17 -0.87
C VAL A 37 -20.17 7.26 -2.03
N GLU A 38 -20.70 7.85 -3.09
CA GLU A 38 -21.10 7.12 -4.28
C GLU A 38 -20.01 7.21 -5.36
N ILE A 39 -19.42 6.07 -5.71
CA ILE A 39 -18.42 5.97 -6.78
C ILE A 39 -19.18 5.66 -8.08
N ASN A 40 -19.51 6.71 -8.84
CA ASN A 40 -20.27 6.57 -10.08
C ASN A 40 -19.45 5.98 -11.24
N LYS A 41 -18.15 6.30 -11.27
CA LYS A 41 -17.24 5.84 -12.33
C LYS A 41 -15.84 5.67 -11.78
N LEU A 42 -15.25 4.51 -12.06
CA LEU A 42 -13.85 4.22 -11.85
C LEU A 42 -13.22 3.91 -13.21
N SER A 43 -12.09 4.52 -13.52
CA SER A 43 -11.38 4.27 -14.78
C SER A 43 -9.89 4.08 -14.51
N TRP A 44 -9.35 2.94 -14.92
CA TRP A 44 -7.94 2.63 -14.83
C TRP A 44 -7.30 2.80 -16.21
N ASN A 45 -6.50 3.86 -16.35
CA ASN A 45 -5.83 4.18 -17.61
C ASN A 45 -4.42 3.58 -17.60
N ILE A 46 -4.20 2.59 -18.45
CA ILE A 46 -2.88 1.99 -18.67
C ILE A 46 -2.40 2.42 -20.06
N PRO A 47 -1.22 3.04 -20.18
CA PRO A 47 -0.69 3.42 -21.48
C PRO A 47 -0.35 2.16 -22.29
N HIS A 48 -0.98 2.02 -23.46
CA HIS A 48 -0.63 1.01 -24.44
C HIS A 48 0.42 1.58 -25.40
N ILE A 49 1.59 0.95 -25.47
CA ILE A 49 2.70 1.39 -26.31
C ILE A 49 2.82 0.44 -27.50
N SER A 50 2.59 0.96 -28.70
CA SER A 50 2.92 0.26 -29.94
C SER A 50 4.33 0.66 -30.38
N VAL A 51 5.16 -0.33 -30.69
CA VAL A 51 6.53 -0.13 -31.16
C VAL A 51 6.60 -0.29 -32.69
N GLY A 52 7.63 0.29 -33.33
CA GLY A 52 7.88 0.03 -34.75
C GLY A 52 8.38 -1.39 -35.00
N ILE A 53 8.27 -1.86 -36.25
CA ILE A 53 8.63 -3.24 -36.66
C ILE A 53 10.04 -3.64 -36.22
N SER A 54 11.02 -2.74 -36.34
CA SER A 54 12.41 -3.01 -35.96
C SER A 54 12.57 -3.24 -34.45
N GLN A 55 11.86 -2.47 -33.63
CA GLN A 55 11.87 -2.60 -32.16
C GLN A 55 11.05 -3.80 -31.72
N GLU A 56 9.93 -4.09 -32.38
CA GLU A 56 9.14 -5.29 -32.15
C GLU A 56 9.98 -6.54 -32.35
N LEU A 57 10.68 -6.66 -33.48
CA LEU A 57 11.58 -7.78 -33.75
C LEU A 57 12.68 -7.91 -32.69
N ALA A 58 13.21 -6.80 -32.19
CA ALA A 58 14.21 -6.81 -31.12
C ALA A 58 13.63 -7.30 -29.78
N LEU A 59 12.40 -6.89 -29.43
CA LEU A 59 11.70 -7.35 -28.23
C LEU A 59 11.33 -8.82 -28.32
N THR A 60 10.82 -9.29 -29.46
CA THR A 60 10.51 -10.71 -29.68
C THR A 60 11.75 -11.57 -29.53
N LYS A 61 12.89 -11.16 -30.11
CA LYS A 61 14.18 -11.85 -29.90
C LYS A 61 14.61 -11.91 -28.44
N LEU A 62 14.29 -10.91 -27.61
CA LEU A 62 14.58 -10.94 -26.17
C LEU A 62 13.70 -11.94 -25.44
N ILE A 63 12.41 -12.01 -25.82
CA ILE A 63 11.45 -12.99 -25.28
C ILE A 63 11.88 -14.41 -25.67
N ASP A 64 12.26 -14.62 -26.94
CA ASP A 64 12.70 -15.92 -27.46
C ASP A 64 13.98 -16.42 -26.78
N ARG A 65 14.89 -15.50 -26.41
CA ARG A 65 16.10 -15.84 -25.65
C ARG A 65 15.79 -16.27 -24.21
N ASN A 66 14.57 -16.04 -23.73
CA ASN A 66 14.09 -16.40 -22.39
C ASN A 66 15.06 -15.97 -21.27
N VAL A 67 15.56 -14.74 -21.37
CA VAL A 67 16.48 -14.17 -20.37
C VAL A 67 15.67 -13.62 -19.20
N ASP A 68 16.06 -14.00 -17.98
CA ASP A 68 15.46 -13.44 -16.77
C ASP A 68 15.67 -11.92 -16.70
N ILE A 69 14.56 -11.19 -16.50
CA ILE A 69 14.58 -9.75 -16.32
C ILE A 69 14.25 -9.45 -14.86
N ILE A 70 15.17 -8.77 -14.16
CA ILE A 70 14.94 -8.32 -12.80
C ILE A 70 13.93 -7.16 -12.81
N LEU A 71 12.72 -7.43 -12.32
CA LEU A 71 11.66 -6.44 -12.16
C LEU A 71 11.68 -5.85 -10.74
N GLY A 72 12.29 -4.68 -10.60
CA GLY A 72 12.26 -3.93 -9.34
C GLY A 72 10.90 -3.23 -9.15
N PHE A 73 10.14 -3.64 -8.14
CA PHE A 73 8.91 -2.98 -7.71
C PHE A 73 8.98 -2.54 -6.24
N ARG A 74 8.02 -1.72 -5.82
CA ARG A 74 7.81 -1.37 -4.41
C ARG A 74 6.39 -1.77 -4.05
N SER A 75 6.25 -2.51 -2.96
CA SER A 75 4.97 -2.80 -2.31
C SER A 75 4.85 -1.96 -1.04
N TRP A 76 3.62 -1.61 -0.70
CA TRP A 76 3.26 -1.05 0.60
C TRP A 76 2.27 -2.02 1.23
N GLU A 77 2.49 -2.36 2.49
CA GLU A 77 1.57 -3.17 3.30
C GLU A 77 1.11 -2.29 4.46
N LEU A 78 -0.21 -2.15 4.60
CA LEU A 78 -0.83 -1.45 5.72
C LEU A 78 -1.32 -2.49 6.73
N VAL A 79 -0.88 -2.35 7.97
CA VAL A 79 -1.34 -3.18 9.09
C VAL A 79 -1.97 -2.25 10.12
N GLU A 80 -3.25 -2.46 10.41
CA GLU A 80 -4.01 -1.67 11.38
C GLU A 80 -4.31 -2.49 12.63
N PHE A 81 -4.09 -1.89 13.80
CA PHE A 81 -4.59 -2.39 15.07
C PHE A 81 -5.75 -1.50 15.54
N PRO A 82 -7.00 -2.00 15.57
CA PRO A 82 -8.17 -1.22 15.96
C PRO A 82 -8.06 -0.67 17.38
N GLU A 83 -7.49 -1.48 18.27
CA GLU A 83 -7.33 -1.20 19.68
C GLU A 83 -5.94 -1.65 20.12
N LEU A 84 -5.21 -0.77 20.80
CA LEU A 84 -3.95 -1.10 21.43
C LEU A 84 -4.25 -1.69 22.80
N THR A 85 -3.83 -2.93 23.03
CA THR A 85 -3.83 -3.53 24.37
C THR A 85 -2.90 -2.73 25.30
N GLU A 86 -3.14 -2.80 26.61
CA GLU A 86 -2.30 -2.17 27.66
C GLU A 86 -0.94 -2.87 27.82
N THR A 87 -0.24 -3.09 26.71
CA THR A 87 1.03 -3.81 26.67
C THR A 87 2.07 -2.95 25.96
N ASN A 88 3.34 -3.09 26.37
CA ASN A 88 4.45 -2.36 25.76
C ASN A 88 5.08 -3.10 24.57
N ARG A 89 4.47 -4.21 24.12
CA ARG A 89 4.99 -5.09 23.08
C ARG A 89 3.86 -5.60 22.21
N HIS A 90 3.94 -5.31 20.92
CA HIS A 90 3.02 -5.84 19.92
C HIS A 90 3.83 -6.57 18.86
N ASN A 91 3.41 -7.78 18.54
CA ASN A 91 3.97 -8.57 17.46
C ASN A 91 3.00 -8.57 16.30
N TRP A 92 3.50 -8.33 15.08
CA TRP A 92 2.71 -8.39 13.87
C TRP A 92 3.40 -9.29 12.84
N PRO A 93 2.63 -10.14 12.11
CA PRO A 93 3.19 -10.91 11.02
C PRO A 93 3.46 -9.97 9.83
N VAL A 94 4.73 -9.73 9.51
CA VAL A 94 5.10 -9.14 8.22
C VAL A 94 5.30 -10.31 7.25
N LYS A 95 4.50 -10.37 6.19
CA LYS A 95 4.68 -11.37 5.14
C LYS A 95 5.89 -10.97 4.30
N THR A 96 7.07 -11.41 4.72
CA THR A 96 8.28 -11.26 3.92
C THR A 96 8.50 -12.54 3.12
N THR A 97 8.52 -12.43 1.79
CA THR A 97 9.00 -13.55 0.97
C THR A 97 10.51 -13.65 1.20
N THR A 98 10.97 -14.78 1.77
CA THR A 98 12.27 -14.94 2.47
C THR A 98 13.54 -14.62 1.67
N LYS A 99 13.48 -14.20 0.40
CA LYS A 99 14.66 -13.86 -0.41
C LYS A 99 14.50 -12.71 -1.41
N LEU A 100 13.32 -12.09 -1.53
CA LEU A 100 13.05 -11.12 -2.61
C LEU A 100 12.68 -9.72 -2.12
N GLU A 101 12.12 -9.61 -0.91
CA GLU A 101 11.58 -8.35 -0.40
C GLU A 101 12.33 -7.93 0.86
N THR A 102 13.07 -6.82 0.76
CA THR A 102 13.72 -6.19 1.92
C THR A 102 12.88 -4.98 2.35
N PRO A 103 12.35 -4.95 3.59
CA PRO A 103 11.67 -3.76 4.11
C PRO A 103 12.63 -2.56 4.07
N ARG A 104 12.24 -1.47 3.39
CA ARG A 104 13.10 -0.29 3.27
C ARG A 104 12.78 0.81 4.26
N HIS A 105 11.50 0.96 4.59
CA HIS A 105 11.01 1.97 5.52
C HIS A 105 9.88 1.35 6.33
N ILE A 106 9.83 1.71 7.61
CA ILE A 106 8.72 1.39 8.50
C ILE A 106 8.21 2.72 9.02
N ILE A 107 6.91 2.93 8.87
CA ILE A 107 6.22 4.12 9.38
C ILE A 107 5.25 3.63 10.44
N VAL A 108 5.44 4.12 11.66
CA VAL A 108 4.52 3.87 12.79
C VAL A 108 3.79 5.16 13.07
N ALA A 109 2.46 5.09 13.11
CA ALA A 109 1.62 6.23 13.38
C ALA A 109 0.45 5.82 14.28
N PHE A 110 -0.05 6.75 15.08
CA PHE A 110 -1.08 6.51 16.07
C PHE A 110 -2.28 7.42 15.81
N GLN A 111 -3.46 6.97 16.23
CA GLN A 111 -4.70 7.73 16.16
C GLN A 111 -5.48 7.54 17.45
N THR A 112 -6.10 8.63 17.93
CA THR A 112 -6.88 8.63 19.17
C THR A 112 -8.34 8.93 18.89
N SER A 113 -9.20 7.91 19.03
CA SER A 113 -10.66 8.01 18.92
C SER A 113 -11.13 8.69 17.63
N ARG A 114 -10.47 8.37 16.50
CA ARG A 114 -10.81 8.86 15.15
C ARG A 114 -11.64 7.86 14.36
N ARG A 115 -11.39 6.55 14.55
CA ARG A 115 -12.09 5.49 13.85
C ARG A 115 -13.60 5.60 14.02
N ASN A 116 -14.31 5.55 12.90
CA ASN A 116 -15.76 5.65 12.79
C ASN A 116 -16.34 6.94 13.39
N ASN A 117 -15.52 8.00 13.50
CA ASN A 117 -15.94 9.29 14.02
C ASN A 117 -15.89 10.35 12.92
N VAL A 118 -17.05 10.63 12.32
CA VAL A 118 -17.22 11.56 11.20
C VAL A 118 -16.80 13.00 11.56
N SER A 119 -16.82 13.36 12.85
CA SER A 119 -16.38 14.69 13.31
C SER A 119 -14.86 14.86 13.33
N LYS A 120 -14.10 13.76 13.17
CA LYS A 120 -12.65 13.76 13.23
C LYS A 120 -12.04 13.27 11.93
N ASP A 121 -11.03 14.00 11.47
CA ASP A 121 -10.27 13.66 10.28
C ASP A 121 -9.47 12.35 10.46
N MET A 122 -9.81 11.32 9.66
CA MET A 122 -9.13 10.02 9.61
C MET A 122 -7.73 10.10 8.99
N SER A 123 -7.42 11.13 8.19
CA SER A 123 -6.12 11.28 7.55
C SER A 123 -5.02 11.78 8.51
N LYS A 124 -5.39 12.17 9.73
CA LYS A 124 -4.46 12.74 10.72
C LYS A 124 -3.99 11.70 11.71
N PHE A 125 -2.76 11.89 12.16
CA PHE A 125 -2.11 11.09 13.19
C PHE A 125 -1.86 11.94 14.42
N ASP A 126 -1.94 11.31 15.59
CA ASP A 126 -1.76 11.93 16.89
C ASP A 126 -0.37 11.59 17.45
N HIS A 127 0.23 12.52 18.20
CA HIS A 127 1.58 12.33 18.76
C HIS A 127 1.62 11.28 19.89
N CYS A 128 0.49 11.05 20.57
CA CYS A 128 0.30 10.13 21.70
C CYS A 128 1.35 10.22 22.84
N ASN A 129 2.24 11.22 22.83
CA ASN A 129 3.36 11.40 23.76
C ASN A 129 4.28 10.16 23.89
N ILE A 130 4.35 9.33 22.85
CA ILE A 130 5.22 8.15 22.83
C ILE A 130 6.64 8.58 22.45
N ARG A 131 7.60 8.33 23.36
CA ARG A 131 9.00 8.76 23.17
C ARG A 131 9.93 7.66 22.67
N ASN A 132 9.63 6.41 23.00
CA ASN A 132 10.53 5.27 22.77
C ASN A 132 9.79 4.17 22.00
N ILE A 133 9.94 4.16 20.67
CA ILE A 133 9.45 3.10 19.80
C ILE A 133 10.65 2.35 19.24
N LYS A 134 10.59 1.02 19.29
CA LYS A 134 11.62 0.13 18.75
C LYS A 134 10.94 -0.93 17.90
N VAL A 135 11.44 -1.12 16.68
CA VAL A 135 10.97 -2.19 15.80
C VAL A 135 11.99 -3.32 15.81
N PHE A 136 11.51 -4.56 15.90
CA PHE A 136 12.34 -5.76 15.81
C PHE A 136 11.96 -6.53 14.55
N LEU A 137 12.90 -6.71 13.63
CA LEU A 137 12.74 -7.50 12.41
C LEU A 137 13.73 -8.66 12.44
N ASN A 138 13.24 -9.90 12.45
CA ASN A 138 14.09 -11.11 12.49
C ASN A 138 15.18 -11.06 13.59
N SER A 139 14.84 -10.49 14.74
CA SER A 139 15.73 -10.24 15.90
C SER A 139 16.72 -9.09 15.78
N GLU A 140 16.75 -8.39 14.64
CA GLU A 140 17.51 -7.17 14.45
C GLU A 140 16.65 -5.95 14.80
N ARG A 141 17.26 -4.93 15.42
CA ARG A 141 16.54 -3.80 16.02
C ARG A 141 16.72 -2.53 15.20
N TYR A 142 15.61 -1.83 14.96
CA TYR A 142 15.57 -0.60 14.18
C TYR A 142 14.53 0.40 14.72
N PRO A 143 14.95 1.65 14.90
CA PRO A 143 15.99 2.08 15.85
C PRO A 143 15.70 1.60 17.30
#